data_AF-A0A0R0I7F3-F1
#
_entry.id   AF-A0A0R0I7F3-F1
#
_cell.length_a   1.000
_cell.length_b   1.000
_cell.length_c   1.000
_cell.angle_alpha   90.00
_cell.angle_beta   90.00
_cell.angle_gamma   90.00
#
_symmetry.space_group_name_H-M   'P 1'
#
loop_
_entity.id
_entity.type
_entity.pdbx_description
1 polymer ?
#
loop_
_entity_poly.entity_id
_entity_poly.type
_entity_poly.pdbx_seq_one_letter_code
_entity_poly.pdbx_strand_id
1 'polypeptide(L)'
;KEWDTSYVGFIVDGAKWLVDNTDIKLVGIDYLSVASYDYLIPSHLVFLKDREIILVEGLMLDDVPAICRRYVFSREEVGVVGEDDVVFGETFLE
;
A
#
# COMPACT_ATOMS: atom_id res chain seq x y z
N LYS A 1 15.04 14.79 3.52
CA LYS A 1 14.38 15.18 2.25
C LYS A 1 13.12 15.93 2.64
N GLU A 2 12.76 17.00 1.92
CA GLU A 2 11.50 17.71 2.17
C GLU A 2 10.33 16.82 1.75
N TRP A 3 9.19 16.98 2.42
CA TRP A 3 7.96 16.26 2.06
C TRP A 3 7.50 16.71 0.67
N ASP A 4 7.36 15.75 -0.25
CA ASP A 4 6.92 15.99 -1.62
C ASP A 4 5.49 15.48 -1.78
N THR A 5 4.57 16.39 -2.09
CA THR A 5 3.15 16.07 -2.32
C THR A 5 2.86 15.56 -3.73
N SER A 6 3.84 15.58 -4.63
CA SER A 6 3.71 15.11 -6.01
C SER A 6 3.96 13.61 -6.18
N TYR A 7 4.06 12.86 -5.07
CA TYR A 7 4.19 11.41 -5.12
C TYR A 7 3.01 10.75 -5.82
N VAL A 8 3.28 9.61 -6.45
CA VAL A 8 2.27 8.84 -7.16
C VAL A 8 1.49 7.96 -6.18
N GLY A 9 0.20 7.86 -6.42
CA GLY A 9 -0.69 6.98 -5.68
C GLY A 9 -2.02 6.83 -6.44
N PHE A 10 -2.86 5.93 -5.95
CA PHE A 10 -4.19 5.70 -6.52
C PHE A 10 -5.08 6.92 -6.31
N ILE A 11 -5.67 7.36 -7.41
CA ILE A 11 -6.89 8.15 -7.40
C ILE A 11 -8.10 7.20 -7.40
N VAL A 12 -9.28 7.76 -7.18
CA VAL A 12 -10.51 6.99 -6.86
C VAL A 12 -10.89 5.98 -7.94
N ASP A 13 -10.70 6.32 -9.22
CA ASP A 13 -11.05 5.45 -10.34
C ASP A 13 -10.12 4.23 -10.44
N GLY A 14 -8.81 4.39 -10.23
CA GLY A 14 -7.84 3.31 -10.18
C GLY A 14 -8.08 2.37 -9.01
N ALA A 15 -8.36 2.94 -7.82
CA ALA A 15 -8.73 2.15 -6.65
C ALA A 15 -10.02 1.34 -6.90
N LYS A 16 -11.05 1.97 -7.47
CA LYS A 16 -12.32 1.29 -7.81
C LYS A 16 -12.10 0.17 -8.82
N TRP A 17 -11.31 0.44 -9.85
CA TRP A 17 -11.05 -0.56 -10.88
C TRP A 17 -10.43 -1.83 -10.27
N LEU A 18 -9.45 -1.66 -9.37
CA LEU A 18 -8.83 -2.79 -8.66
C LEU A 18 -9.84 -3.58 -7.82
N VAL A 19 -10.65 -2.90 -7.02
CA VAL A 19 -11.65 -3.53 -6.14
C VAL A 19 -12.70 -4.31 -6.94
N ASP A 20 -13.20 -3.71 -8.02
CA ASP A 20 -14.32 -4.25 -8.79
C ASP A 20 -13.91 -5.36 -9.77
N ASN A 21 -12.67 -5.33 -10.27
CA ASN A 21 -12.25 -6.18 -11.40
C ASN A 21 -11.22 -7.25 -11.03
N THR A 22 -10.76 -7.30 -9.79
CA THR A 22 -9.76 -8.28 -9.33
C THR A 22 -10.21 -8.96 -8.05
N ASP A 23 -9.51 -9.99 -7.59
CA ASP A 23 -9.65 -10.62 -6.28
C ASP A 23 -8.48 -10.30 -5.33
N ILE A 24 -7.68 -9.28 -5.67
CA ILE A 24 -6.52 -8.84 -4.90
C ILE A 24 -6.93 -8.53 -3.46
N LYS A 25 -6.08 -8.98 -2.52
CA LYS A 25 -6.27 -8.83 -1.07
C LYS A 25 -5.27 -7.87 -0.43
N LEU A 26 -4.21 -7.51 -1.15
CA LEU A 26 -3.16 -6.66 -0.65
C LEU A 26 -2.66 -5.74 -1.76
N VAL A 27 -2.51 -4.46 -1.44
CA VAL A 27 -1.88 -3.45 -2.32
C VAL A 27 -0.69 -2.86 -1.57
N GLY A 28 0.49 -2.94 -2.19
CA GLY A 28 1.72 -2.38 -1.65
C GLY A 28 2.20 -1.19 -2.47
N ILE A 29 2.73 -0.15 -1.81
CA ILE A 29 3.37 1.00 -2.45
C ILE A 29 4.66 1.38 -1.73
N ASP A 30 5.62 1.92 -2.48
CA ASP A 30 6.91 2.43 -2.00
C ASP A 30 6.89 3.91 -1.60
N TYR A 31 5.69 4.49 -1.45
CA TYR A 31 5.47 5.83 -0.94
C TYR A 31 4.76 5.81 0.40
N LEU A 32 4.73 6.97 1.07
CA LEU A 32 4.06 7.16 2.36
C LEU A 32 2.54 7.04 2.30
N SER A 33 1.95 6.93 1.10
CA SER A 33 0.56 6.51 0.99
C SER A 33 0.24 5.80 -0.32
N VAL A 34 -0.66 4.80 -0.29
CA VAL A 34 -1.23 4.17 -1.48
C VAL A 34 -2.10 5.14 -2.28
N ALA A 35 -2.64 6.18 -1.63
CA ALA A 35 -3.50 7.16 -2.27
C ALA A 35 -2.69 8.41 -2.63
N SER A 36 -2.94 9.00 -3.79
CA SER A 36 -2.31 10.27 -4.15
C SER A 36 -2.72 11.37 -3.16
N TYR A 37 -1.88 12.39 -2.97
CA TYR A 37 -2.10 13.44 -1.98
C TYR A 37 -3.51 14.08 -2.03
N ASP A 38 -3.99 14.45 -3.22
CA ASP A 38 -5.31 15.08 -3.40
C ASP A 38 -6.50 14.14 -3.14
N TYR A 39 -6.25 12.82 -3.06
CA TYR A 39 -7.26 11.77 -2.95
C TYR A 39 -7.01 10.82 -1.78
N LEU A 40 -6.21 11.24 -0.79
CA LEU A 40 -5.86 10.45 0.39
C LEU A 40 -7.07 9.72 0.98
N ILE A 41 -8.07 10.46 1.43
CA ILE A 41 -9.27 9.87 2.04
C ILE A 41 -10.12 9.07 1.04
N PRO A 42 -10.55 9.64 -0.11
CA PRO A 42 -11.53 8.96 -0.95
C PRO A 42 -10.99 7.68 -1.60
N SER A 43 -9.70 7.57 -1.90
CA SER A 43 -9.10 6.33 -2.43
C SER A 43 -8.99 5.25 -1.36
N HIS A 44 -8.57 5.60 -0.13
CA HIS A 44 -8.56 4.64 0.99
C HIS A 44 -9.96 4.10 1.28
N LEU A 45 -10.98 4.96 1.28
CA LEU A 45 -12.35 4.52 1.50
C LEU A 45 -12.81 3.48 0.47
N VAL A 46 -12.36 3.58 -0.79
CA VAL A 46 -12.65 2.56 -1.80
C VAL A 46 -11.98 1.23 -1.46
N PHE A 47 -10.70 1.27 -1.08
CA PHE A 47 -9.96 0.05 -0.72
C PHE A 47 -10.44 -0.62 0.56
N LEU A 48 -10.99 0.13 1.53
CA LEU A 48 -11.25 -0.38 2.88
C LEU A 48 -12.73 -0.68 3.15
N LYS A 49 -13.67 -0.11 2.39
CA LYS A 49 -15.11 -0.16 2.75
C LYS A 49 -15.79 -1.49 2.42
N ASP A 50 -15.59 -2.01 1.21
CA ASP A 50 -16.41 -3.14 0.69
C ASP A 50 -15.65 -4.48 0.70
N ARG A 51 -14.34 -4.42 0.46
CA ARG A 51 -13.42 -5.52 0.63
C ARG A 51 -12.30 -4.97 1.49
N GLU A 52 -12.01 -5.57 2.62
CA GLU A 52 -10.86 -5.20 3.46
C GLU A 52 -9.56 -5.56 2.72
N ILE A 53 -9.17 -4.75 1.73
CA ILE A 53 -7.87 -4.85 1.07
C ILE A 53 -6.84 -4.31 2.04
N ILE A 54 -5.82 -5.12 2.32
CA ILE A 54 -4.71 -4.73 3.17
C ILE A 54 -3.82 -3.76 2.38
N LEU A 55 -3.59 -2.59 2.95
CA LEU A 55 -2.70 -1.60 2.38
C LEU A 55 -1.34 -1.70 3.07
N VAL A 56 -0.27 -1.72 2.28
CA VAL A 56 1.11 -1.70 2.78
C VAL A 56 1.80 -0.49 2.17
N GLU A 57 2.15 0.46 3.02
CA GLU A 57 2.74 1.74 2.65
C GLU A 57 4.19 1.82 3.15
N GLY A 58 5.00 2.66 2.50
CA GLY A 58 6.39 2.88 2.87
C GLY A 58 7.31 1.69 2.58
N LEU A 59 6.99 0.86 1.58
CA LEU A 59 7.88 -0.22 1.15
C LEU A 59 9.20 0.34 0.61
N MET A 60 10.30 -0.32 0.93
CA MET A 60 11.60 -0.04 0.31
C MET A 60 11.82 -1.02 -0.85
N LEU A 61 11.74 -0.53 -2.09
CA LEU A 61 11.82 -1.37 -3.31
C LEU A 61 13.05 -1.08 -4.19
N ASP A 62 13.98 -0.22 -3.76
CA ASP A 62 15.12 0.26 -4.55
C ASP A 62 15.96 -0.88 -5.19
N ASP A 63 16.18 -1.97 -4.45
CA ASP A 63 16.97 -3.12 -4.89
C ASP A 63 16.11 -4.32 -5.35
N VAL A 64 14.80 -4.10 -5.52
CA VAL A 64 13.86 -5.14 -5.96
C VAL A 64 13.66 -5.02 -7.47
N PRO A 65 14.05 -6.03 -8.27
CA PRO A 65 13.86 -5.97 -9.71
C PRO A 65 12.38 -5.82 -10.06
N ALA A 66 12.08 -4.92 -11.00
CA ALA A 66 10.75 -4.81 -11.59
C ALA A 66 10.44 -6.07 -12.42
N ILE A 67 9.97 -7.12 -11.76
CA ILE A 67 9.55 -8.36 -12.38
C ILE A 67 8.28 -8.84 -11.67
N CYS A 68 7.26 -9.22 -12.44
CA CYS A 68 6.05 -9.84 -11.91
C CYS A 68 6.38 -11.23 -11.37
N ARG A 69 6.98 -11.29 -10.17
CA ARG A 69 7.16 -12.49 -9.39
C ARG A 69 6.27 -12.47 -8.17
N ARG A 70 5.89 -13.67 -7.75
CA ARG A 70 5.25 -13.90 -6.47
C ARG A 70 6.34 -13.80 -5.41
N TYR A 71 6.22 -12.81 -4.54
CA TYR A 71 7.03 -12.71 -3.33
C TYR A 71 6.21 -13.22 -2.16
N VAL A 72 6.86 -13.95 -1.25
CA VAL A 72 6.27 -14.29 0.04
C VAL A 72 6.66 -13.19 0.99
N PHE A 73 5.65 -12.43 1.45
CA PHE A 73 5.85 -11.48 2.53
C PHE A 73 5.79 -12.25 3.86
N SER A 74 6.93 -12.35 4.54
CA SER A 74 6.95 -12.81 5.93
C SER A 74 6.45 -11.66 6.81
N ARG A 75 5.39 -11.93 7.57
CA ARG A 75 4.78 -10.95 8.47
C ARG A 75 5.52 -10.99 9.80
N GLU A 76 6.43 -10.07 10.01
CA GLU A 76 7.00 -9.79 11.33
C GLU A 76 6.51 -8.42 11.79
N GLU A 77 5.46 -8.46 12.62
CA GLU A 77 4.90 -7.26 13.25
C GLU A 77 5.88 -6.77 14.30
N VAL A 78 6.41 -5.56 14.11
CA VAL A 78 7.35 -4.97 15.05
C VAL A 78 6.63 -4.16 16.11
N GLY A 79 5.45 -3.63 15.79
CA GLY A 79 4.58 -2.99 16.75
C GLY A 79 3.39 -2.29 16.12
N VAL A 80 2.57 -1.73 17.00
CA VAL A 80 1.40 -0.93 16.66
C VAL A 80 1.76 0.54 16.86
N VAL A 81 1.54 1.38 15.84
CA VAL A 81 1.75 2.84 15.91
C VAL A 81 0.39 3.50 15.83
N GLY A 82 -0.23 3.73 16.99
CA GLY A 82 -1.59 4.28 17.09
C GLY A 82 -2.68 3.22 17.06
N GLU A 83 -3.95 3.62 17.06
CA GLU A 83 -5.06 2.65 17.05
C GLU A 83 -5.26 2.00 15.68
N ASP A 84 -4.81 2.66 14.60
CA ASP A 84 -5.22 2.33 13.23
C ASP A 84 -4.11 1.68 12.38
N ASP A 85 -2.83 1.82 12.76
CA ASP A 85 -1.69 1.41 11.92
C ASP A 85 -0.75 0.40 12.62
N VAL A 86 -0.30 -0.59 11.84
CA VAL A 86 0.74 -1.56 12.24
C VAL A 86 2.01 -1.27 11.45
N VAL A 87 3.15 -1.22 12.15
CA VAL A 87 4.45 -1.12 11.50
C VAL A 87 5.06 -2.50 11.36
N PHE A 88 5.37 -2.85 10.12
CA PHE A 88 6.15 -4.03 9.78
C PHE A 88 7.64 -3.72 9.85
N GLY A 89 8.41 -4.70 10.30
CA GLY A 89 9.86 -4.61 10.29
C GLY A 89 10.45 -4.72 8.88
N GLU A 90 11.76 -4.91 8.82
CA GLU A 90 12.41 -5.28 7.57
C GLU A 90 11.69 -6.48 6.95
N THR A 91 11.07 -6.26 5.80
CA THR A 91 10.39 -7.33 5.08
C THR A 91 11.43 -8.02 4.22
N PHE A 92 11.69 -9.30 4.51
CA PHE A 92 12.54 -10.13 3.67
C PHE A 92 11.71 -10.71 2.53
N LEU A 93 12.15 -10.45 1.31
CA LEU A 93 11.63 -11.12 0.11
C LEU A 93 12.35 -12.45 -0.05
N GLU A 94 11.64 -13.57 0.12
CA GLU A 94 12.11 -14.91 -0.26
C GLU A 94 11.82 -15.25 -1.72
#